data_AF-A0A9X4P321-F1
#
_entry.id   AF-A0A9X4P321-F1
#
_cell.length_a   1.000
_cell.length_b   1.000
_cell.length_c   1.000
_cell.angle_alpha   90.00
_cell.angle_beta   90.00
_cell.angle_gamma   90.00
#
_symmetry.space_group_name_H-M   'P 1'
#
loop_
_entity.id
_entity.type
_entity.pdbx_description
1 polymer ?
#
loop_
_entity_poly.entity_id
_entity_poly.type
_entity_poly.pdbx_seq_one_letter_code
_entity_poly.pdbx_strand_id
1 'polypeptide(L)' 'MKPTLCISACLLLLLGGCGNLGQVNPWEKGNLAKPSMSFDGDPLDQRIEQHIYGSKENSSGGYGVGGGGCGCN' A
#
# COMPACT_ATOMS: atom_id res chain seq x y z
N MET A 1 49.13 2.26 -9.59
CA MET A 1 47.65 2.10 -9.55
C MET A 1 47.13 3.05 -8.47
N LYS A 2 46.31 4.03 -8.84
CA LYS A 2 46.03 5.20 -7.98
C LYS A 2 45.01 4.82 -6.89
N PRO A 3 45.30 5.01 -5.59
CA PRO A 3 44.44 4.56 -4.48
C PRO A 3 43.06 5.23 -4.48
N THR A 4 42.95 6.41 -5.10
CA THR A 4 41.70 7.14 -5.32
C THR A 4 40.67 6.38 -6.16
N LEU A 5 41.13 5.56 -7.11
CA LEU A 5 40.25 4.74 -7.95
C LEU A 5 39.60 3.61 -7.15
N CYS A 6 40.34 3.01 -6.21
CA CYS A 6 39.83 1.94 -5.35
C CYS A 6 38.78 2.44 -4.36
N ILE A 7 38.97 3.64 -3.80
CA ILE A 7 38.01 4.25 -2.86
C ILE A 7 36.70 4.57 -3.57
N SER A 8 36.76 5.14 -4.78
CA SER A 8 35.57 5.47 -5.57
C SER A 8 34.77 4.22 -5.97
N ALA A 9 35.44 3.12 -6.34
CA ALA A 9 34.78 1.86 -6.66
C ALA A 9 34.10 1.22 -5.44
N CYS A 10 34.71 1.31 -4.25
CA CYS A 10 34.15 0.78 -3.01
C CYS A 10 32.87 1.53 -2.59
N LEU A 11 32.83 2.85 -2.80
CA LEU A 11 31.66 3.66 -2.49
C LEU A 11 30.44 3.27 -3.36
N LEU A 12 30.64 3.00 -4.65
CA LEU A 12 29.57 2.62 -5.56
C LEU A 12 28.90 1.28 -5.19
N LEU A 13 29.66 0.34 -4.61
CA LEU A 13 29.13 -0.94 -4.15
C LEU A 13 28.18 -0.80 -2.94
N LEU A 14 28.36 0.23 -2.12
CA LEU A 14 27.54 0.50 -0.94
C LEU A 14 26.17 1.12 -1.27
N LEU A 15 25.98 1.65 -2.49
CA LEU A 15 24.70 2.20 -2.95
C LEU A 15 23.77 1.13 -3.56
N GLY A 16 24.19 -0.14 -3.59
CA GLY A 16 23.36 -1.25 -4.07
C GLY A 16 22.20 -1.54 -3.11
N GLY A 17 20.95 -1.33 -3.55
CA GLY A 17 19.76 -1.74 -2.82
C GLY A 17 19.43 -3.23 -2.97
N CYS A 18 18.46 -3.71 -2.18
CA CYS A 18 17.98 -5.10 -2.20
C CYS A 18 17.17 -5.51 -3.45
N GLY A 19 17.24 -4.73 -4.55
CA GLY A 19 16.50 -5.03 -5.79
C GLY A 19 17.00 -6.25 -6.56
N ASN A 20 18.14 -6.84 -6.14
CA ASN A 20 18.67 -8.09 -6.70
C ASN A 20 18.28 -9.33 -5.87
N LEU A 21 17.59 -9.15 -4.73
CA LEU A 21 16.93 -10.27 -4.05
C LEU A 21 15.85 -10.77 -5.02
N GLY A 22 15.97 -12.02 -5.47
CA GLY A 22 15.25 -12.57 -6.61
C GLY A 22 13.75 -12.26 -6.62
N GLN A 23 13.18 -12.16 -7.82
CA GLN A 23 11.75 -11.96 -8.01
C GLN A 23 10.98 -13.10 -7.31
N VAL A 24 10.15 -12.73 -6.35
CA VAL A 24 9.25 -13.66 -5.67
C VAL A 24 8.17 -14.08 -6.66
N ASN A 25 7.93 -15.39 -6.78
CA ASN A 25 6.94 -15.89 -7.73
C ASN A 25 5.54 -15.42 -7.34
N PRO A 26 4.62 -15.22 -8.31
CA PRO A 26 3.27 -14.71 -8.04
C PRO A 26 2.50 -15.48 -6.96
N TRP A 27 2.68 -16.80 -6.87
CA TRP A 27 2.01 -17.67 -5.89
C TRP A 27 2.62 -17.62 -4.49
N GLU A 28 3.88 -17.21 -4.35
CA GLU A 28 4.55 -17.05 -3.04
C GLU A 28 4.04 -15.80 -2.28
N LYS A 29 3.48 -14.82 -3.01
CA LYS A 29 2.85 -13.63 -2.41
C LYS A 29 1.67 -13.97 -1.50
N GLY A 30 0.94 -15.05 -1.78
CA GLY A 30 -0.17 -15.50 -0.93
C GLY A 30 0.27 -15.90 0.48
N ASN A 31 1.49 -16.40 0.65
CA ASN A 31 2.04 -16.77 1.96
C ASN A 31 2.58 -15.55 2.74
N LEU A 32 2.97 -14.49 2.04
CA LEU A 32 3.55 -13.28 2.63
C LEU A 32 2.50 -12.22 2.97
N ALA A 33 1.44 -12.11 2.17
CA ALA A 33 0.34 -11.16 2.36
C ALA A 33 -0.67 -11.68 3.39
N LYS A 34 -0.35 -11.53 4.68
CA LYS A 34 -1.28 -11.90 5.76
C LYS A 34 -2.51 -10.99 5.75
N PRO A 35 -3.70 -11.45 6.15
CA PRO A 35 -4.89 -10.61 6.27
C PRO A 35 -4.67 -9.37 7.16
N SER A 36 -3.83 -9.49 8.19
CA SER A 36 -3.46 -8.38 9.09
C SER A 36 -2.60 -7.29 8.44
N MET A 37 -2.12 -7.49 7.21
CA MET A 37 -1.38 -6.50 6.42
C MET A 37 -2.28 -5.78 5.42
N SER A 38 -3.58 -6.08 5.40
CA SER A 38 -4.55 -5.32 4.61
C SER A 38 -4.53 -3.85 5.06
N PHE A 39 -4.74 -2.94 4.11
CA PHE A 39 -4.93 -1.52 4.41
C PHE A 39 -6.26 -1.28 5.14
N ASP A 40 -7.22 -2.17 4.94
CA ASP A 40 -8.49 -2.15 5.64
C ASP A 40 -8.33 -2.60 7.09
N GLY A 41 -8.91 -1.82 8.00
CA GLY A 41 -8.97 -2.11 9.43
C GLY A 41 -10.01 -3.19 9.76
N ASP A 42 -10.46 -3.22 11.02
CA ASP A 42 -11.51 -4.16 11.42
C ASP A 42 -12.81 -3.90 10.60
N PRO A 43 -13.44 -4.94 10.04
CA PRO A 43 -14.61 -4.77 9.19
C PRO A 43 -15.82 -4.18 9.92
N LEU A 44 -15.90 -4.31 11.26
CA LEU A 44 -16.94 -3.66 12.05
C LEU A 44 -16.71 -2.15 12.12
N ASP A 45 -15.47 -1.75 12.40
CA ASP A 45 -15.09 -0.34 12.47
C ASP A 45 -15.34 0.34 11.11
N GLN A 46 -14.95 -0.32 10.01
CA GLN A 46 -15.21 0.18 8.67
C GLN A 46 -16.69 0.38 8.38
N ARG A 47 -17.55 -0.54 8.80
CA ARG A 47 -19.01 -0.38 8.64
C ARG A 47 -19.54 0.80 9.43
N ILE A 48 -19.07 0.99 10.66
CA ILE A 48 -19.51 2.11 11.50
C ILE A 48 -19.08 3.44 10.88
N GLU A 49 -17.83 3.55 10.45
CA GLU A 49 -17.32 4.74 9.76
C GLU A 49 -18.11 5.04 8.50
N GLN A 50 -18.34 4.03 7.65
CA GLN A 50 -19.17 4.18 6.45
C GLN A 50 -20.60 4.63 6.79
N HIS A 51 -21.18 4.14 7.88
CA HIS A 51 -22.52 4.55 8.29
C HIS A 51 -22.55 6.03 8.72
N ILE A 52 -21.53 6.48 9.45
CA ILE A 52 -21.39 7.86 9.90
C ILE A 52 -21.16 8.80 8.72
N TYR A 53 -20.19 8.50 7.85
CA TYR A 53 -19.89 9.31 6.67
C TYR A 53 -21.04 9.30 5.68
N GLY A 54 -21.65 8.13 5.42
CA GLY A 54 -22.85 8.02 4.60
C GLY A 54 -24.00 8.87 5.12
N SER A 55 -24.19 8.94 6.44
CA SER A 55 -25.23 9.80 7.04
C SER A 55 -24.93 11.30 6.92
N LYS A 56 -23.65 11.68 6.94
CA LYS A 56 -23.21 13.08 6.87
C LYS A 56 -23.12 13.61 5.45
N GLU A 57 -22.76 12.75 4.50
CA GLU A 57 -22.27 13.13 3.17
C GLU A 57 -23.03 12.41 2.04
N ASN A 58 -24.24 11.90 2.32
CA ASN A 58 -25.04 11.10 1.39
C ASN A 58 -25.26 11.77 0.01
N SER A 59 -25.13 13.09 -0.08
CA SER A 59 -25.30 13.89 -1.30
C SER A 59 -24.07 13.96 -2.21
N SER A 60 -22.86 13.67 -1.70
CA SER A 60 -21.60 13.77 -2.46
C SER A 60 -21.16 12.45 -3.09
N GLY A 61 -21.98 11.40 -2.95
CA GLY A 61 -21.63 10.06 -3.41
C GLY A 61 -20.89 9.26 -2.35
N GLY A 62 -21.41 8.08 -2.04
CA GLY A 62 -20.87 7.19 -1.00
C GLY A 62 -19.49 6.57 -1.29
N TYR A 63 -19.08 5.70 -0.38
CA TYR A 63 -17.77 5.02 -0.38
C TYR A 63 -17.54 4.15 -1.64
N GLY A 64 -16.39 4.32 -2.30
CA GLY A 64 -15.97 3.53 -3.47
C GLY A 64 -16.19 4.18 -4.85
N VAL A 65 -15.82 3.47 -5.91
CA VAL A 65 -15.94 3.90 -7.32
C VAL A 65 -17.38 3.77 -7.82
N GLY A 66 -18.27 4.63 -7.35
CA GLY A 66 -19.68 4.60 -7.78
C GLY A 66 -20.66 5.32 -6.87
N GLY A 67 -20.21 6.00 -5.83
CA GLY A 67 -21.06 6.88 -5.06
C GLY A 67 -21.46 8.09 -5.90
N GLY A 68 -22.71 8.15 -6.34
CA GLY A 68 -23.28 9.34 -6.96
C GLY A 68 -24.77 9.38 -6.68
N GLY A 69 -25.25 10.45 -6.05
CA GLY A 69 -26.70 10.66 -5.91
C GLY A 69 -27.09 11.64 -4.82
N CYS A 70 -28.24 12.30 -5.02
CA CYS A 70 -28.72 13.49 -4.31
C CYS A 70 -29.18 13.29 -2.85
N GLY A 71 -28.57 12.36 -2.10
CA GLY A 71 -28.65 12.33 -0.64
C GLY A 71 -29.96 11.88 0.02
N CYS A 72 -30.91 11.28 -0.70
CA CYS A 72 -32.11 10.72 -0.08
C CYS A 72 -31.87 9.24 0.30
N ASN A 73 -31.65 8.96 1.59
CA ASN A 73 -31.86 7.64 2.18
C ASN A 73 -33.36 7.40 2.38
#